data_AF-R7K5T6-F1
#
_entry.id   AF-R7K5T6-F1
#
_cell.length_a   1.000
_cell.length_b   1.000
_cell.length_c   1.000
_cell.angle_alpha   90.00
_cell.angle_beta   90.00
_cell.angle_gamma   90.00
#
_symmetry.space_group_name_H-M   'P 1'
#
loop_
_entity.id
_entity.type
_entity.pdbx_description
1 polymer ?
#
loop_
_entity_poly.entity_id
_entity_poly.type
_entity_poly.pdbx_seq_one_letter_code
_entity_poly.pdbx_strand_id
1 'polypeptide(L)'
;MIDVGIVGVGTYLPEKTMKAAEIARLTNGVWSEDAVINKLGIKQRYLPGPDDGTQEMGAKAALKCLENTGVDPKEIDVILCIGEEW
;
A
#
# COMPACT_ATOMS: atom_id res chain seq x y z
N MET A 1 27.94 15.14 -16.40
CA MET A 1 26.49 14.89 -16.51
C MET A 1 26.01 14.52 -15.11
N ILE A 2 24.85 15.02 -14.68
CA ILE A 2 24.22 14.60 -13.43
C ILE A 2 23.10 13.63 -13.84
N ASP A 3 23.15 12.42 -13.31
CA ASP A 3 22.11 11.42 -13.52
C ASP A 3 21.00 11.61 -12.47
N VAL A 4 19.75 11.58 -12.92
CA VAL A 4 18.56 11.78 -12.07
C VAL A 4 17.61 10.62 -12.29
N GLY A 5 17.11 10.02 -11.21
CA GLY A 5 16.19 8.89 -11.28
C GLY A 5 15.75 8.39 -9.90
N ILE A 6 15.02 7.27 -9.90
CA ILE A 6 14.58 6.60 -8.67
C ILE A 6 15.73 5.74 -8.15
N VAL A 7 16.25 6.08 -6.96
CA VAL A 7 17.36 5.35 -6.32
C VAL A 7 16.89 4.23 -5.39
N GLY A 8 15.62 4.26 -4.99
CA GLY A 8 15.04 3.25 -4.11
C GLY A 8 13.53 3.37 -3.99
N VAL A 9 12.91 2.29 -3.53
CA VAL A 9 11.49 2.22 -3.23
C VAL A 9 11.32 1.47 -1.91
N GLY A 10 10.38 1.93 -1.09
CA GLY A 10 9.87 1.21 0.06
C GLY A 10 8.36 1.05 -0.07
N THR A 11 7.85 -0.07 0.42
CA THR A 11 6.42 -0.36 0.43
C THR A 11 5.99 -0.79 1.81
N TYR A 12 4.75 -0.44 2.13
CA TYR A 12 4.06 -0.92 3.32
C TYR A 12 2.66 -1.36 2.89
N LEU A 13 2.22 -2.48 3.44
CA LEU A 13 0.88 -3.01 3.25
C LEU A 13 0.34 -3.38 4.63
N PRO A 14 -0.93 -3.05 4.95
CA PRO A 14 -1.57 -3.49 6.18
C PRO A 14 -1.44 -5.00 6.40
N GLU A 15 -1.36 -5.44 7.65
CA GLU A 15 -1.17 -6.86 7.95
C GLU A 15 -2.42 -7.70 7.61
N LYS A 16 -3.60 -7.13 7.85
CA LYS A 16 -4.86 -7.84 7.67
C LYS A 16 -5.24 -7.90 6.20
N THR A 17 -5.67 -9.06 5.75
CA THR A 17 -6.17 -9.28 4.39
C THR A 17 -7.59 -9.83 4.38
N MET A 18 -8.26 -9.70 3.24
CA MET A 18 -9.57 -10.28 2.95
C MET A 18 -9.50 -10.98 1.61
N LYS A 19 -9.87 -12.27 1.57
CA LYS A 19 -9.85 -13.07 0.35
C LYS A 19 -11.11 -12.86 -0.49
N ALA A 20 -11.03 -13.23 -1.77
CA ALA A 20 -12.17 -13.18 -2.70
C ALA A 20 -13.43 -13.87 -2.16
N ALA A 21 -13.30 -15.04 -1.53
CA ALA A 21 -14.41 -15.76 -0.89
C ALA A 21 -15.14 -14.94 0.19
N GLU A 22 -14.40 -14.14 0.96
CA GLU A 22 -14.99 -13.27 1.99
C GLU A 22 -15.70 -12.08 1.35
N ILE A 23 -15.08 -11.47 0.33
CA ILE A 23 -15.70 -10.38 -0.44
C ILE A 23 -17.02 -10.86 -1.05
N ALA A 24 -17.03 -12.02 -1.72
CA ALA A 24 -18.21 -12.61 -2.32
C ALA A 24 -19.34 -12.82 -1.28
N ARG A 25 -19.00 -13.35 -0.10
CA ARG A 25 -19.96 -13.50 1.02
C ARG A 25 -20.55 -12.17 1.47
N LEU A 26 -19.76 -11.10 1.57
CA LEU A 26 -20.23 -9.77 1.95
C LEU A 26 -21.15 -9.13 0.91
N THR A 27 -21.14 -9.63 -0.33
CA THR A 27 -22.05 -9.15 -1.38
C THR A 27 -23.45 -9.77 -1.31
N ASN A 28 -23.74 -10.63 -0.31
CA ASN A 28 -25.04 -11.30 -0.15
C ASN A 28 -25.52 -12.05 -1.42
N GLY A 29 -24.60 -12.68 -2.13
CA GLY A 29 -24.90 -13.46 -3.34
C GLY A 29 -24.97 -12.66 -4.65
N VAL A 30 -24.71 -11.34 -4.62
CA VAL A 30 -24.59 -10.53 -5.85
C VAL A 30 -23.38 -10.97 -6.67
N TRP A 31 -22.28 -11.37 -6.01
CA TRP A 31 -21.07 -11.87 -6.66
C TRP A 31 -20.67 -13.25 -6.13
N SER A 32 -20.33 -14.16 -7.04
CA SER A 32 -19.63 -15.40 -6.70
C SER A 32 -18.14 -15.13 -6.49
N GLU A 33 -17.45 -16.01 -5.76
CA GLU A 33 -15.97 -15.93 -5.62
C GLU A 33 -15.28 -15.94 -6.99
N ASP A 34 -15.72 -16.81 -7.90
CA ASP A 34 -15.20 -16.87 -9.27
C ASP A 34 -15.33 -15.53 -10.01
N ALA A 35 -16.48 -14.86 -9.87
CA ALA A 35 -16.69 -13.56 -10.49
C ALA A 35 -15.82 -12.46 -9.83
N VAL A 36 -15.63 -12.50 -8.51
CA VAL A 36 -14.71 -11.56 -7.81
C VAL A 36 -13.27 -11.74 -8.32
N ILE A 37 -12.81 -12.98 -8.53
CA ILE A 37 -11.47 -13.25 -9.02
C ILE A 37 -11.35 -12.90 -10.51
N ASN A 38 -12.20 -13.46 -11.35
CA ASN A 38 -12.01 -13.47 -12.80
C ASN A 38 -12.62 -12.25 -13.50
N LYS A 39 -13.64 -11.60 -12.93
CA LYS A 39 -14.19 -10.35 -13.48
C LYS A 39 -13.57 -9.10 -12.86
N LEU A 40 -13.31 -9.10 -11.54
CA LEU A 40 -12.75 -7.92 -10.86
C LEU A 40 -11.23 -7.99 -10.67
N GLY A 41 -10.60 -9.15 -10.86
CA GLY A 41 -9.17 -9.33 -10.65
C GLY A 41 -8.76 -9.42 -9.18
N ILE A 42 -9.71 -9.51 -8.24
CA ILE A 42 -9.42 -9.43 -6.81
C ILE A 42 -9.26 -10.83 -6.23
N LYS A 43 -8.01 -11.25 -5.99
CA LYS A 43 -7.70 -12.48 -5.25
C LYS A 43 -7.71 -12.26 -3.74
N GLN A 44 -7.12 -11.14 -3.33
CA GLN A 44 -7.08 -10.66 -1.96
C GLN A 44 -6.96 -9.13 -1.97
N ARG A 45 -7.42 -8.49 -0.90
CA ARG A 45 -7.14 -7.08 -0.61
C ARG A 45 -6.64 -6.91 0.81
N TYR A 46 -5.87 -5.86 1.04
CA TYR A 46 -5.47 -5.43 2.38
C TYR A 46 -6.60 -4.66 3.05
N LEU A 47 -6.71 -4.81 4.37
CA LEU A 47 -7.66 -4.09 5.20
C LEU A 47 -6.88 -3.20 6.18
N PRO A 48 -7.04 -1.87 6.12
CA PRO A 48 -6.37 -0.99 7.06
C PRO A 48 -6.91 -1.20 8.48
N GLY A 49 -6.00 -1.24 9.46
CA GLY A 49 -6.29 -1.16 10.87
C GLY A 49 -6.33 0.28 11.40
N PRO A 50 -6.46 0.46 12.73
CA PRO A 50 -6.43 1.79 13.37
C PRO A 50 -5.17 2.60 13.08
N ASP A 51 -4.04 1.92 12.87
CA ASP A 51 -2.72 2.52 12.61
C ASP A 51 -2.34 2.51 11.12
N ASP A 52 -3.31 2.34 10.22
CA ASP A 52 -3.09 2.30 8.76
C ASP A 52 -3.78 3.48 8.06
N GLY A 53 -3.72 4.65 8.67
CA GLY A 53 -4.08 5.91 8.00
C GLY A 53 -3.12 6.19 6.83
N THR A 54 -3.58 6.94 5.82
CA THR A 54 -2.81 7.22 4.60
C THR A 54 -1.41 7.77 4.88
N GLN A 55 -1.30 8.72 5.81
CA GLN A 55 -0.03 9.33 6.21
C GLN A 55 0.89 8.34 6.93
N GLU A 56 0.32 7.50 7.80
CA GLU A 56 1.05 6.48 8.56
C GLU A 56 1.60 5.39 7.63
N MET A 57 0.81 4.92 6.67
CA MET A 57 1.27 3.98 5.64
C MET A 57 2.39 4.57 4.78
N GLY A 58 2.28 5.85 4.41
CA GLY A 58 3.32 6.56 3.66
C GLY A 58 4.63 6.68 4.46
N ALA A 59 4.55 7.02 5.74
CA ALA A 59 5.71 7.11 6.63
C ALA A 59 6.39 5.74 6.81
N LYS A 60 5.62 4.67 7.06
CA LYS A 60 6.13 3.29 7.16
C LYS A 60 6.83 2.85 5.86
N ALA A 61 6.25 3.16 4.70
CA ALA A 61 6.87 2.87 3.41
C ALA A 61 8.17 3.66 3.18
N ALA A 62 8.20 4.94 3.56
CA ALA A 62 9.39 5.79 3.46
C ALA A 62 10.53 5.28 4.36
N LEU A 63 10.23 4.89 5.60
CA LEU A 63 11.19 4.25 6.51
C LEU A 63 11.78 2.97 5.88
N LYS A 64 10.93 2.16 5.25
CA LYS A 64 11.40 0.96 4.55
C LYS A 64 12.31 1.28 3.35
N CYS A 65 12.05 2.38 2.65
CA CYS A 65 12.92 2.86 1.57
C CYS A 65 14.31 3.25 2.09
N LEU A 66 14.36 3.94 3.24
CA LEU A 66 15.62 4.34 3.88
C LEU A 66 16.41 3.12 4.34
N GLU A 67 15.76 2.11 4.94
CA GLU A 67 16.39 0.83 5.27
C GLU A 67 16.98 0.13 4.04
N ASN A 68 16.25 0.14 2.92
CA ASN A 68 16.67 -0.55 1.70
C ASN A 68 17.83 0.17 0.98
N THR A 69 17.89 1.50 1.07
CA THR A 69 18.89 2.32 0.36
C THR A 69 20.11 2.65 1.20
N GLY A 70 19.98 2.65 2.54
CA GLY A 70 21.02 3.08 3.45
C GLY A 70 21.32 4.58 3.42
N VAL A 71 20.48 5.38 2.77
CA VAL A 71 20.61 6.85 2.74
C VAL A 71 20.45 7.41 4.14
N ASP A 72 21.35 8.32 4.55
CA ASP A 72 21.20 9.06 5.80
C ASP A 72 19.97 9.98 5.67
N PRO A 73 18.95 9.87 6.53
CA PRO A 73 17.77 10.73 6.47
C PRO A 73 18.10 12.23 6.54
N LYS A 74 19.27 12.60 7.11
CA LYS A 74 19.74 14.00 7.17
C LYS A 74 20.19 14.57 5.84
N GLU A 75 20.41 13.74 4.82
CA GLU A 75 20.75 14.17 3.45
C GLU A 75 19.49 14.53 2.63
N ILE A 76 18.29 14.34 3.17
CA ILE A 76 17.03 14.60 2.47
C ILE A 76 16.63 16.06 2.65
N ASP A 77 16.74 16.84 1.57
CA ASP A 77 16.35 18.26 1.57
C ASP A 77 14.82 18.46 1.53
N VAL A 78 14.08 17.53 0.94
CA VAL A 78 12.65 17.67 0.66
C VAL A 78 11.91 16.34 0.87
N ILE A 79 10.83 16.40 1.65
CA ILE A 79 9.86 15.31 1.78
C ILE A 79 8.53 15.80 1.19
N LEU A 80 8.04 15.11 0.16
CA LEU A 80 6.72 15.34 -0.41
C LEU A 80 5.83 14.17 -0.04
N CYS A 81 4.67 14.48 0.55
CA CYS A 81 3.63 13.49 0.80
C CYS A 81 2.38 13.85 0.02
N ILE A 82 1.83 12.86 -0.68
CA ILE A 82 0.56 12.99 -1.41
C ILE A 82 -0.39 11.96 -0.79
N GLY A 83 -1.46 12.45 -0.20
CA GLY A 83 -2.57 11.65 0.32
C GLY A 83 -3.91 12.26 -0.12
N GLU A 84 -5.01 11.58 0.19
CA GLU A 84 -6.33 12.19 0.05
C GLU A 84 -6.62 13.12 1.23
N GLU A 85 -7.26 14.25 0.96
CA GLU A 85 -7.85 15.11 1.99
C GLU A 85 -9.17 14.48 2.45
N TRP A 86 -9.36 14.37 3.77
CA TRP A 86 -10.65 14.00 4.38
C TRP A 86 -11.57 15.23 4.48
#